data_AF-A0A3A4B4K3-F1
#
_entry.id   AF-A0A3A4B4K3-F1
#
_cell.length_a   1.000
_cell.length_b   1.000
_cell.length_c   1.000
_cell.angle_alpha   90.00
_cell.angle_beta   90.00
_cell.angle_gamma   90.00
#
_symmetry.space_group_name_H-M   'P 1'
#
loop_
_entity.id
_entity.type
_entity.pdbx_description
1 polymer ?
#
loop_
_entity_poly.entity_id
_entity_poly.type
_entity_poly.pdbx_seq_one_letter_code
_entity_poly.pdbx_strand_id
1 'polypeptide(L)'
;MPALLVTGLYGAALTVAAVVALVSGDLGPLWRLTLFASESEGVVATGQNLLLLIVAGMSWAWGMWQILRRPPAGPPPERDRDTRRLRVALYVATATTGLLHVTASWAGAAVVNSVAMWAVVLLSARVLGGDRTYTRGAGVLGYAGLTVIDALDLAGLSVSDGAGAVAGLAALAWTVMVLLAQRQDDRWGKVTVAYGIAALVMPFLLLLAVFTFPDEGSAVEALGAVSSALSMIWLARSAHDLAAPRHQPAAQPALGS
;
A
#
# COMPACT_ATOMS: atom_id res chain seq x y z
N MET A 1 1.63 6.50 -21.65
CA MET A 1 0.58 7.49 -21.93
C MET A 1 -0.56 7.48 -20.91
N PRO A 2 -1.26 6.37 -20.59
CA PRO A 2 -2.38 6.42 -19.64
C PRO A 2 -1.96 6.86 -18.22
N ALA A 3 -0.81 6.41 -17.72
CA ALA A 3 -0.30 6.81 -16.40
C ALA A 3 -0.11 8.32 -16.25
N LEU A 4 0.47 8.98 -17.27
CA LEU A 4 0.71 10.42 -17.23
C LEU A 4 -0.58 11.22 -17.30
N LEU A 5 -1.57 10.76 -18.08
CA LEU A 5 -2.87 11.40 -18.17
C LEU A 5 -3.64 11.32 -16.86
N VAL A 6 -3.73 10.13 -16.25
CA VAL A 6 -4.46 9.92 -14.99
C VAL A 6 -3.78 10.68 -13.85
N THR A 7 -2.47 10.52 -13.67
CA THR A 7 -1.73 11.23 -12.63
C THR A 7 -1.74 12.74 -12.87
N GLY A 8 -1.62 13.20 -14.12
CA GLY A 8 -1.67 14.61 -14.46
C GLY A 8 -3.03 15.24 -14.16
N LEU A 9 -4.12 14.55 -14.50
CA LEU A 9 -5.49 14.99 -14.19
C LEU A 9 -5.72 15.06 -12.68
N TYR A 10 -5.31 14.03 -11.94
CA TYR A 10 -5.41 14.01 -10.49
C TYR A 10 -4.57 15.11 -9.84
N GLY A 11 -3.33 15.33 -10.31
CA GLY A 11 -2.45 16.40 -9.83
C GLY A 11 -3.01 17.80 -10.10
N ALA A 12 -3.63 18.02 -11.26
CA ALA A 12 -4.32 19.26 -11.58
C ALA A 12 -5.52 19.50 -10.65
N ALA A 13 -6.35 18.48 -10.43
CA ALA A 13 -7.47 18.55 -9.48
C ALA A 13 -6.99 18.86 -8.05
N LEU A 14 -5.90 18.21 -7.61
CA LEU A 14 -5.28 18.47 -6.32
C LEU A 14 -4.79 19.91 -6.18
N THR A 15 -4.17 20.46 -7.22
CA THR A 15 -3.69 21.86 -7.23
C THR A 15 -4.86 22.84 -7.16
N VAL A 16 -5.92 22.61 -7.95
CA VAL A 16 -7.13 23.45 -7.91
C VAL A 16 -7.77 23.40 -6.53
N ALA A 17 -7.93 22.23 -5.93
CA ALA A 17 -8.50 22.09 -4.59
C ALA A 17 -7.64 22.76 -3.50
N ALA A 18 -6.32 22.68 -3.60
CA ALA A 18 -5.40 23.39 -2.70
C ALA A 18 -5.52 24.92 -2.83
N VAL A 19 -5.67 25.44 -4.05
CA VAL A 19 -5.89 26.88 -4.27
C VAL A 19 -7.25 27.32 -3.72
N VAL A 20 -8.30 26.53 -3.94
CA VAL A 20 -9.63 26.80 -3.37
C VAL A 20 -9.54 26.86 -1.84
N ALA A 21 -8.90 25.89 -1.21
CA ALA A 21 -8.69 25.86 0.23
C ALA A 21 -7.91 27.08 0.74
N LEU A 22 -6.86 27.51 0.03
CA LEU A 22 -6.07 28.68 0.40
C LEU A 22 -6.86 30.00 0.30
N VAL A 23 -7.71 30.15 -0.72
CA VAL A 23 -8.44 31.40 -0.98
C VAL A 23 -9.71 31.50 -0.16
N SER A 24 -10.44 30.40 -0.03
CA SER A 24 -11.77 30.37 0.60
C SER A 24 -11.76 29.89 2.05
N GLY A 25 -10.69 29.21 2.49
CA GLY A 25 -10.67 28.50 3.76
C GLY A 25 -11.53 27.22 3.77
N ASP A 26 -12.04 26.76 2.62
CA ASP A 26 -12.80 25.51 2.51
C ASP A 26 -11.86 24.33 2.19
N LEU A 27 -11.66 23.44 3.17
CA LEU A 27 -10.86 22.22 2.98
C LEU A 27 -11.63 21.11 2.28
N GLY A 28 -12.96 21.19 2.17
CA GLY A 28 -13.83 20.12 1.70
C GLY A 28 -13.42 19.53 0.34
N PRO A 29 -13.11 20.34 -0.70
CA PRO A 29 -12.64 19.80 -1.99
C PRO A 29 -11.33 19.04 -1.87
N LEU A 30 -10.38 19.57 -1.09
CA LEU A 30 -9.06 18.95 -0.91
C LEU A 30 -9.19 17.66 -0.10
N TRP A 31 -9.95 17.71 1.00
CA TRP A 31 -10.26 16.56 1.86
C TRP A 31 -10.85 15.39 1.08
N ARG A 32 -11.88 15.65 0.26
CA ARG A 32 -12.51 14.62 -0.59
C ARG A 32 -11.53 14.00 -1.58
N LEU A 33 -10.64 14.79 -2.17
CA LEU A 33 -9.68 14.29 -3.15
C LEU A 33 -8.54 13.47 -2.52
N THR A 34 -8.18 13.74 -1.27
CA THR A 34 -7.01 13.14 -0.61
C THR A 34 -7.38 11.98 0.30
N LEU A 35 -8.54 12.08 0.98
CA LEU A 35 -9.02 11.10 1.96
C LEU A 35 -10.21 10.28 1.45
N PHE A 36 -10.81 10.68 0.31
CA PHE A 36 -11.97 10.01 -0.29
C PHE A 36 -13.19 9.91 0.64
N ALA A 37 -13.26 10.82 1.61
CA ALA A 37 -14.34 10.93 2.60
C ALA A 37 -14.96 12.33 2.56
N SER A 38 -16.15 12.47 3.15
CA SER A 38 -16.68 13.80 3.51
C SER A 38 -15.81 14.42 4.60
N GLU A 39 -15.74 15.75 4.60
CA GLU A 39 -15.06 16.50 5.66
C GLU A 39 -15.65 16.15 7.02
N SER A 40 -14.77 15.90 7.99
CA SER A 40 -15.16 15.66 9.39
C SER A 40 -15.62 16.97 10.03
N GLU A 41 -16.71 16.93 10.80
CA GLU A 41 -17.25 18.12 11.47
C GLU A 41 -16.19 18.71 12.42
N GLY A 42 -15.90 20.01 12.26
CA GLY A 42 -15.01 20.75 13.17
C GLY A 42 -13.54 20.85 12.74
N VAL A 43 -13.16 20.37 11.54
CA VAL A 43 -11.81 20.58 11.00
C VAL A 43 -11.65 22.03 10.54
N VAL A 44 -10.68 22.74 11.12
CA VAL A 44 -10.37 24.12 10.71
C VAL A 44 -9.35 24.13 9.58
N ALA A 45 -9.50 25.06 8.63
CA ALA A 45 -8.52 25.34 7.59
C ALA A 45 -7.25 26.00 8.15
N THR A 46 -6.42 25.19 8.79
CA THR A 46 -5.09 25.58 9.22
C THR A 46 -4.07 25.32 8.11
N GLY A 47 -2.98 26.10 8.07
CA GLY A 47 -1.88 25.84 7.14
C GLY A 47 -1.29 24.43 7.30
N GLN A 48 -1.39 23.86 8.50
CA GLN A 48 -0.99 22.49 8.79
C GLN A 48 -1.90 21.45 8.14
N ASN A 49 -3.23 21.58 8.29
CA ASN A 49 -4.18 20.66 7.66
C ASN A 49 -4.05 20.70 6.14
N LEU A 50 -3.84 21.88 5.58
CA LEU A 50 -3.53 22.04 4.17
C LEU A 50 -2.27 21.27 3.76
N LEU A 51 -1.16 21.42 4.51
CA LEU A 51 0.09 20.72 4.23
C LEU A 51 -0.08 19.19 4.28
N LEU A 52 -0.75 18.67 5.30
CA LEU A 52 -0.98 17.24 5.48
C LEU A 52 -1.81 16.64 4.34
N LEU A 53 -2.89 17.33 3.95
CA LEU A 53 -3.73 16.90 2.83
C LEU A 53 -2.97 16.97 1.49
N ILE A 54 -2.17 18.02 1.28
CA ILE A 54 -1.30 18.09 0.08
C ILE A 54 -0.33 16.92 0.05
N VAL A 55 0.31 16.58 1.17
CA VAL A 55 1.23 15.43 1.25
C VAL A 55 0.48 14.14 0.94
N ALA A 56 -0.69 13.91 1.54
CA ALA A 56 -1.53 12.74 1.28
C ALA A 56 -1.93 12.64 -0.20
N GLY A 57 -2.40 13.74 -0.80
CA GLY A 57 -2.74 13.81 -2.22
C GLY A 57 -1.55 13.56 -3.13
N MET A 58 -0.39 14.14 -2.82
CA MET A 58 0.83 13.92 -3.60
C MET A 58 1.28 12.45 -3.50
N SER A 59 1.13 11.82 -2.34
CA SER A 59 1.36 10.38 -2.18
C SER A 59 0.42 9.55 -3.05
N TRP A 60 -0.87 9.90 -3.15
CA TRP A 60 -1.82 9.24 -4.05
C TRP A 60 -1.47 9.43 -5.53
N ALA A 61 -1.19 10.67 -5.94
CA ALA A 61 -0.79 11.00 -7.31
C ALA A 61 0.44 10.16 -7.73
N TRP A 62 1.43 10.10 -6.85
CA TRP A 62 2.63 9.31 -7.03
C TRP A 62 2.34 7.81 -7.04
N GLY A 63 1.48 7.33 -6.15
CA GLY A 63 1.03 5.94 -6.11
C GLY A 63 0.40 5.51 -7.42
N MET A 64 -0.57 6.29 -7.92
CA MET A 64 -1.20 6.05 -9.23
C MET A 64 -0.17 6.01 -10.35
N TRP A 65 0.80 6.91 -10.35
CA TRP A 65 1.86 6.91 -11.36
C TRP A 65 2.68 5.61 -11.33
N GLN A 66 3.09 5.16 -10.14
CA GLN A 66 3.89 3.93 -9.98
C GLN A 66 3.10 2.67 -10.38
N ILE A 67 1.82 2.61 -10.03
CA ILE A 67 0.93 1.48 -10.33
C ILE A 67 0.65 1.39 -11.83
N LEU A 68 0.37 2.53 -12.48
CA LEU A 68 0.02 2.58 -13.90
C LEU A 68 1.24 2.53 -14.81
N ARG A 69 2.44 2.78 -14.28
CA ARG A 69 3.68 2.64 -15.04
C ARG A 69 3.92 1.17 -15.33
N ARG A 70 3.85 0.81 -16.61
CA ARG A 70 4.05 -0.57 -17.07
C ARG A 70 5.41 -1.11 -16.62
N PRO A 71 5.51 -2.43 -16.35
CA PRO A 71 6.79 -3.10 -16.15
C PRO A 71 7.76 -2.81 -17.31
N PRO A 72 9.09 -2.88 -17.07
CA PRO A 72 10.09 -2.71 -18.12
C PRO A 72 9.80 -3.66 -19.30
N ALA A 73 9.85 -3.13 -20.51
CA ALA A 73 9.62 -3.94 -21.71
C ALA A 73 10.76 -4.94 -21.89
N GLY A 74 10.43 -6.19 -22.16
CA GLY A 74 11.38 -7.25 -22.46
C GLY A 74 10.70 -8.61 -22.62
N PRO A 75 11.45 -9.64 -23.08
CA PRO A 75 10.90 -10.97 -23.23
C PRO A 75 10.35 -11.46 -21.88
N PRO A 76 9.12 -11.99 -21.84
CA PRO A 76 8.55 -12.47 -20.60
C PRO A 76 9.44 -13.60 -20.06
N PRO A 77 9.87 -13.55 -18.79
CA PRO A 77 10.62 -14.66 -18.22
C PRO A 77 9.75 -15.92 -18.27
N GLU A 78 10.39 -17.07 -18.48
CA GLU A 78 9.75 -18.37 -18.33
C GLU A 78 9.27 -18.49 -16.88
N ARG A 79 7.97 -18.37 -16.67
CA ARG A 79 7.38 -18.16 -15.33
C ARG A 79 6.76 -19.43 -14.79
N ASP A 80 7.24 -19.82 -13.62
CA ASP A 80 6.56 -20.76 -12.75
C ASP A 80 5.13 -20.27 -12.39
N ARG A 81 4.20 -21.23 -12.25
CA ARG A 81 2.77 -21.00 -12.02
C ARG A 81 2.52 -20.24 -10.73
N ASP A 82 3.30 -20.51 -9.68
CA ASP A 82 3.11 -19.86 -8.38
C ASP A 82 3.59 -18.40 -8.40
N THR A 83 4.65 -18.09 -9.15
CA THR A 83 5.07 -16.71 -9.40
C THR A 83 3.98 -15.90 -10.13
N ARG A 84 3.32 -16.51 -11.13
CA ARG A 84 2.19 -15.86 -11.82
C ARG A 84 1.02 -15.60 -10.88
N ARG A 85 0.67 -16.56 -10.01
CA ARG A 85 -0.40 -16.41 -9.03
C ARG A 85 -0.10 -15.30 -8.03
N LEU A 86 1.11 -15.27 -7.47
CA LEU A 86 1.51 -14.21 -6.53
C LEU A 86 1.43 -12.83 -7.19
N ARG A 87 1.90 -12.70 -8.42
CA ARG A 87 1.79 -11.45 -9.18
C ARG A 87 0.34 -10.98 -9.30
N VAL A 88 -0.58 -11.87 -9.64
CA VAL A 88 -2.01 -11.52 -9.72
C VAL A 88 -2.54 -11.12 -8.35
N ALA A 89 -2.21 -11.85 -7.29
CA ALA A 89 -2.64 -11.52 -5.93
C ALA A 89 -2.13 -10.14 -5.48
N LEU A 90 -0.89 -9.77 -5.80
CA LEU A 90 -0.33 -8.46 -5.50
C LEU A 90 -1.05 -7.33 -6.24
N TYR A 91 -1.43 -7.51 -7.50
CA TYR A 91 -2.24 -6.54 -8.22
C TYR A 91 -3.66 -6.43 -7.66
N VAL A 92 -4.28 -7.57 -7.32
CA VAL A 92 -5.60 -7.58 -6.69
C VAL A 92 -5.54 -6.85 -5.35
N ALA A 93 -4.56 -7.15 -4.50
CA ALA A 93 -4.34 -6.46 -3.22
C ALA A 93 -4.14 -4.95 -3.41
N THR A 94 -3.34 -4.55 -4.40
CA THR A 94 -3.17 -3.13 -4.76
C THR A 94 -4.52 -2.49 -5.11
N ALA A 95 -5.32 -3.15 -5.94
CA ALA A 95 -6.62 -2.64 -6.37
C ALA A 95 -7.62 -2.58 -5.20
N THR A 96 -7.66 -3.58 -4.33
CA THR A 96 -8.56 -3.61 -3.18
C THR A 96 -8.17 -2.59 -2.11
N THR A 97 -6.88 -2.31 -1.93
CA THR A 97 -6.43 -1.23 -1.02
C THR A 97 -6.86 0.15 -1.54
N GLY A 98 -6.78 0.38 -2.86
CA GLY A 98 -7.32 1.59 -3.47
C GLY A 98 -8.85 1.67 -3.37
N LEU A 99 -9.53 0.54 -3.61
CA LEU A 99 -10.98 0.45 -3.51
C LEU A 99 -11.46 0.76 -2.09
N LEU A 100 -10.76 0.29 -1.06
CA LEU A 100 -11.06 0.58 0.36
C LEU A 100 -11.25 2.07 0.62
N HIS A 101 -10.46 2.92 -0.03
CA HIS A 101 -10.54 4.38 0.14
C HIS A 101 -11.68 4.97 -0.69
N VAL A 102 -11.82 4.55 -1.95
CA VAL A 102 -12.85 5.10 -2.86
C VAL A 102 -14.27 4.68 -2.45
N THR A 103 -14.42 3.49 -1.86
CA THR A 103 -15.70 2.95 -1.41
C THR A 103 -15.77 2.92 0.10
N ALA A 104 -15.28 3.94 0.79
CA ALA A 104 -15.32 4.02 2.26
C ALA A 104 -16.74 3.76 2.83
N SER A 105 -17.80 3.98 2.04
CA SER A 105 -19.20 3.67 2.40
C SER A 105 -19.61 2.20 2.24
N TRP A 106 -18.79 1.35 1.62
CA TRP A 106 -19.09 -0.06 1.43
C TRP A 106 -18.45 -0.90 2.54
N ALA A 107 -19.29 -1.35 3.47
CA ALA A 107 -18.87 -2.13 4.64
C ALA A 107 -18.08 -3.42 4.30
N GLY A 108 -18.22 -3.97 3.09
CA GLY A 108 -17.47 -5.16 2.65
C GLY A 108 -16.04 -4.91 2.17
N ALA A 109 -15.62 -3.64 2.02
CA ALA A 109 -14.33 -3.31 1.41
C ALA A 109 -13.14 -3.79 2.24
N ALA A 110 -13.23 -3.68 3.57
CA ALA A 110 -12.21 -4.14 4.51
C ALA A 110 -11.99 -5.66 4.39
N VAL A 111 -13.08 -6.43 4.45
CA VAL A 111 -13.07 -7.89 4.27
C VAL A 111 -12.38 -8.28 2.96
N VAL A 112 -12.77 -7.66 1.84
CA VAL A 112 -12.20 -7.97 0.52
C VAL A 112 -10.70 -7.66 0.47
N ASN A 113 -10.28 -6.53 1.03
CA ASN A 113 -8.86 -6.16 1.10
C ASN A 113 -8.06 -7.14 1.98
N SER A 114 -8.58 -7.50 3.14
CA SER A 114 -7.97 -8.45 4.07
C SER A 114 -7.84 -9.85 3.45
N VAL A 115 -8.86 -10.32 2.72
CA VAL A 115 -8.80 -11.57 1.94
C VAL A 115 -7.73 -11.52 0.85
N ALA A 116 -7.64 -10.41 0.12
CA ALA A 116 -6.63 -10.24 -0.92
C ALA A 116 -5.21 -10.29 -0.34
N MET A 117 -4.97 -9.61 0.79
CA MET A 117 -3.69 -9.65 1.50
C MET A 117 -3.39 -11.04 2.08
N TRP A 118 -4.40 -11.74 2.59
CA TRP A 118 -4.23 -13.13 3.03
C TRP A 118 -3.81 -14.05 1.87
N ALA A 119 -4.36 -13.87 0.66
CA ALA A 119 -3.90 -14.58 -0.53
C ALA A 119 -2.43 -14.26 -0.85
N VAL A 120 -2.01 -12.99 -0.73
CA VAL A 120 -0.61 -12.57 -0.88
C VAL A 120 0.28 -13.29 0.12
N VAL A 121 -0.12 -13.42 1.39
CA VAL A 121 0.63 -14.19 2.42
C VAL A 121 0.89 -15.62 1.96
N LEU A 122 -0.17 -16.33 1.58
CA LEU A 122 -0.09 -17.75 1.24
C LEU A 122 0.77 -18.00 0.00
N LEU A 123 0.67 -17.12 -1.00
CA LEU A 123 1.44 -17.23 -2.23
C LEU A 123 2.89 -16.76 -2.07
N SER A 124 3.13 -15.74 -1.24
CA SER A 124 4.49 -15.27 -0.92
C SER A 124 5.31 -16.38 -0.26
N ALA A 125 4.70 -17.13 0.66
CA ALA A 125 5.36 -18.26 1.32
C ALA A 125 5.81 -19.35 0.33
N ARG A 126 5.04 -19.59 -0.75
CA ARG A 126 5.41 -20.56 -1.79
C ARG A 126 6.53 -20.05 -2.68
N VAL A 127 6.43 -18.78 -3.09
CA VAL A 127 7.38 -18.20 -4.05
C VAL A 127 8.73 -17.94 -3.41
N LEU A 128 8.78 -17.41 -2.18
CA LEU A 128 10.03 -17.03 -1.49
C LEU A 128 10.88 -18.23 -1.03
N GLY A 129 10.42 -19.47 -1.25
CA GLY A 129 11.27 -20.66 -1.17
C GLY A 129 11.97 -20.81 0.19
N GLY A 130 11.22 -21.07 1.24
CA GLY A 130 11.76 -21.42 2.54
C GLY A 130 10.63 -21.83 3.48
N ASP A 131 10.81 -22.94 4.19
CA ASP A 131 9.86 -23.40 5.21
C ASP A 131 9.93 -22.51 6.45
N ARG A 132 9.66 -21.22 6.27
CA ARG A 132 9.59 -20.23 7.33
C ARG A 132 8.18 -20.27 7.88
N THR A 133 7.86 -21.36 8.57
CA THR A 133 6.59 -21.57 9.29
C THR A 133 6.19 -20.34 10.10
N TYR A 134 7.17 -19.63 10.68
CA TYR A 134 6.97 -18.36 11.38
C TYR A 134 6.47 -17.23 10.49
N THR A 135 7.03 -17.05 9.29
CA THR A 135 6.54 -16.04 8.33
C THR A 135 5.11 -16.34 7.93
N ARG A 136 4.83 -17.57 7.49
CA ARG A 136 3.46 -17.95 7.12
C ARG A 136 2.49 -17.81 8.31
N GLY A 137 2.90 -18.28 9.49
CA GLY A 137 2.10 -18.20 10.71
C GLY A 137 1.75 -16.77 11.09
N ALA A 138 2.73 -15.86 11.10
CA ALA A 138 2.50 -14.44 11.36
C ALA A 138 1.57 -13.81 10.32
N GLY A 139 1.74 -14.14 9.03
CA GLY A 139 0.88 -13.60 7.98
C GLY A 139 -0.55 -14.12 8.04
N VAL A 140 -0.75 -15.39 8.40
CA VAL A 140 -2.08 -15.98 8.61
C VAL A 140 -2.73 -15.36 9.84
N LEU A 141 -2.03 -15.31 10.97
CA LEU A 141 -2.52 -14.67 12.19
C LEU A 141 -2.87 -13.19 11.95
N GLY A 142 -2.06 -12.50 11.15
CA GLY A 142 -2.31 -11.12 10.77
C GLY A 142 -3.49 -10.95 9.84
N TYR A 143 -3.35 -11.32 8.57
CA TYR A 143 -4.36 -10.98 7.57
C TYR A 143 -5.59 -11.89 7.56
N ALA A 144 -5.46 -13.17 7.93
CA ALA A 144 -6.65 -14.01 8.15
C ALA A 144 -7.37 -13.59 9.43
N GLY A 145 -6.63 -13.21 10.48
CA GLY A 145 -7.17 -12.59 11.69
C GLY A 145 -7.97 -11.34 11.37
N LEU A 146 -7.37 -10.37 10.66
CA LEU A 146 -8.05 -9.16 10.19
C LEU A 146 -9.28 -9.48 9.34
N THR A 147 -9.20 -10.45 8.43
CA THR A 147 -10.36 -10.90 7.64
C THR A 147 -11.52 -11.36 8.52
N VAL A 148 -11.25 -12.14 9.57
CA VAL A 148 -12.28 -12.62 10.50
C VAL A 148 -12.86 -11.45 11.30
N ILE A 149 -12.00 -10.55 11.79
CA ILE A 149 -12.42 -9.35 12.53
C ILE A 149 -13.35 -8.48 11.67
N ASP A 150 -12.93 -8.15 10.45
CA ASP A 150 -13.70 -7.34 9.50
C ASP A 150 -15.04 -8.02 9.15
N ALA A 151 -15.06 -9.35 9.04
CA ALA A 151 -16.27 -10.11 8.72
C ALA A 151 -17.26 -10.16 9.90
N LEU A 152 -16.74 -10.25 11.14
CA LEU A 152 -17.55 -10.19 12.35
C LEU A 152 -18.14 -8.79 12.55
N ASP A 153 -17.33 -7.76 12.34
CA ASP A 153 -17.78 -6.35 12.39
C ASP A 153 -18.87 -6.08 11.36
N LEU A 154 -18.70 -6.56 10.11
CA LEU A 154 -19.72 -6.51 9.07
C LEU A 154 -21.04 -7.22 9.47
N ALA A 155 -20.94 -8.28 10.28
CA ALA A 155 -22.09 -9.01 10.81
C ALA A 155 -22.69 -8.36 12.08
N GLY A 156 -22.13 -7.26 12.58
CA GLY A 156 -22.55 -6.59 13.81
C GLY A 156 -22.17 -7.35 15.08
N LEU A 157 -21.17 -8.23 15.02
CA LEU A 157 -20.69 -9.03 16.13
C LEU A 157 -19.47 -8.39 16.79
N SER A 158 -19.50 -8.27 18.12
CA SER A 158 -18.38 -7.71 18.86
C SER A 158 -17.18 -8.66 18.86
N VAL A 159 -16.00 -8.06 18.68
CA VAL A 159 -14.71 -8.73 18.78
C VAL A 159 -14.03 -8.28 20.07
N SER A 160 -13.24 -9.15 20.69
CA SER A 160 -12.39 -8.76 21.82
C SER A 160 -11.47 -7.59 21.46
N ASP A 161 -11.41 -6.58 22.34
CA ASP A 161 -10.62 -5.36 22.15
C ASP A 161 -9.14 -5.61 21.78
N GLY A 162 -8.56 -6.72 22.23
CA GLY A 162 -7.16 -7.07 21.95
C GLY A 162 -6.92 -7.77 20.60
N ALA A 163 -7.96 -8.32 19.96
CA ALA A 163 -7.78 -9.15 18.77
C ALA A 163 -7.24 -8.36 17.57
N GLY A 164 -7.73 -7.14 17.38
CA GLY A 164 -7.26 -6.23 16.32
C GLY A 164 -5.79 -5.87 16.49
N ALA A 165 -5.36 -5.57 17.72
CA ALA A 165 -3.97 -5.24 18.01
C ALA A 165 -3.04 -6.43 17.74
N VAL A 166 -3.43 -7.65 18.16
CA VAL A 166 -2.66 -8.88 17.90
C VAL A 166 -2.55 -9.15 16.40
N ALA A 167 -3.66 -9.06 15.66
CA ALA A 167 -3.67 -9.27 14.22
C ALA A 167 -2.82 -8.21 13.50
N GLY A 168 -2.93 -6.93 13.89
CA GLY A 168 -2.12 -5.84 13.36
C GLY A 168 -0.61 -6.06 13.58
N LEU A 169 -0.21 -6.43 14.80
CA LEU A 169 1.19 -6.75 15.13
C LEU A 169 1.71 -7.96 14.33
N ALA A 170 0.88 -8.99 14.17
CA ALA A 170 1.23 -10.15 13.36
C ALA A 170 1.39 -9.80 11.87
N ALA A 171 0.54 -8.92 11.34
CA ALA A 171 0.65 -8.41 9.97
C ALA A 171 1.92 -7.55 9.77
N LEU A 172 2.29 -6.73 10.76
CA LEU A 172 3.56 -5.98 10.76
C LEU A 172 4.77 -6.93 10.78
N ALA A 173 4.77 -7.93 11.66
CA ALA A 173 5.83 -8.93 11.75
C ALA A 173 5.98 -9.70 10.44
N TRP A 174 4.86 -10.08 9.81
CA TRP A 174 4.87 -10.68 8.48
C TRP A 174 5.49 -9.77 7.43
N THR A 175 5.11 -8.49 7.42
CA THR A 175 5.63 -7.51 6.46
C THR A 175 7.14 -7.38 6.58
N VAL A 176 7.68 -7.27 7.80
CA VAL A 176 9.13 -7.25 8.06
C VAL A 176 9.81 -8.50 7.49
N MET A 177 9.28 -9.68 7.80
CA MET A 177 9.87 -10.94 7.32
C MET A 177 9.84 -11.08 5.80
N VAL A 178 8.76 -10.64 5.15
CA VAL A 178 8.66 -10.62 3.68
C VAL A 178 9.65 -9.64 3.08
N LEU A 179 9.83 -8.44 3.64
CA LEU A 179 10.81 -7.48 3.15
C LEU A 179 12.24 -8.02 3.27
N LEU A 180 12.56 -8.71 4.37
CA LEU A 180 13.85 -9.38 4.53
C LEU A 180 14.05 -10.49 3.51
N ALA A 181 13.02 -11.28 3.23
CA ALA A 181 13.07 -12.33 2.21
C ALA A 181 13.21 -11.74 0.80
N GLN A 182 12.44 -10.69 0.46
CA GLN A 182 12.55 -9.96 -0.80
C GLN A 182 13.95 -9.34 -0.97
N ARG A 183 14.56 -8.84 0.11
CA ARG A 183 15.93 -8.30 0.07
C ARG A 183 16.99 -9.34 -0.28
N GLN A 184 16.77 -10.60 0.12
CA GLN A 184 17.68 -11.72 -0.12
C GLN A 184 17.46 -12.38 -1.49
N ASP A 185 16.42 -11.97 -2.22
CA ASP A 185 15.97 -12.64 -3.44
C ASP A 185 16.10 -11.70 -4.64
N ASP A 186 16.92 -12.11 -5.61
CA ASP A 186 17.23 -11.31 -6.81
C ASP A 186 16.03 -11.01 -7.71
N ARG A 187 14.87 -11.66 -7.47
CA ARG A 187 13.63 -11.35 -8.18
C ARG A 187 13.04 -9.99 -7.82
N TRP A 188 13.40 -9.43 -6.67
CA TRP A 188 12.92 -8.11 -6.23
C TRP A 188 14.02 -7.07 -6.31
N GLY A 189 13.70 -5.92 -6.90
CA GLY A 189 14.61 -4.79 -6.96
C GLY A 189 14.82 -4.16 -5.59
N LYS A 190 16.04 -3.69 -5.31
CA LYS A 190 16.39 -2.96 -4.08
C LYS A 190 15.44 -1.78 -3.81
N VAL A 191 15.01 -1.11 -4.88
CA VAL A 191 14.07 0.01 -4.83
C VAL A 191 12.70 -0.42 -4.32
N THR A 192 12.19 -1.58 -4.73
CA THR A 192 10.90 -2.13 -4.27
C THR A 192 10.94 -2.47 -2.79
N VAL A 193 12.03 -3.08 -2.32
CA VAL A 193 12.25 -3.34 -0.89
C VAL A 193 12.31 -2.03 -0.10
N ALA A 194 12.99 -1.00 -0.62
CA ALA A 194 13.04 0.31 0.02
C ALA A 194 11.65 0.95 0.15
N TYR A 195 10.78 0.82 -0.87
CA TYR A 195 9.39 1.27 -0.76
C TYR A 195 8.59 0.50 0.28
N GLY A 196 8.79 -0.81 0.40
CA GLY A 196 8.15 -1.60 1.43
C GLY A 196 8.62 -1.21 2.84
N ILE A 197 9.90 -0.93 3.03
CA ILE A 197 10.43 -0.38 4.29
C ILE A 197 9.83 1.00 4.56
N ALA A 198 9.72 1.86 3.54
CA ALA A 198 9.10 3.17 3.69
C ALA A 198 7.62 3.04 4.08
N ALA A 199 6.86 2.14 3.45
CA ALA A 199 5.47 1.86 3.80
C ALA A 199 5.32 1.37 5.25
N LEU A 200 6.31 0.60 5.75
CA LEU A 200 6.34 0.14 7.13
C LEU A 200 6.69 1.24 8.13
N VAL A 201 7.69 2.08 7.84
CA VAL A 201 8.29 3.00 8.81
C VAL A 201 7.65 4.39 8.80
N MET A 202 7.30 4.91 7.63
CA MET A 202 6.78 6.28 7.49
C MET A 202 5.53 6.55 8.32
N PRO A 203 4.53 5.65 8.43
CA PRO A 203 3.36 5.91 9.26
C PRO A 203 3.73 6.21 10.72
N PHE A 204 4.72 5.52 11.29
CA PHE A 204 5.18 5.75 12.66
C PHE A 204 5.97 7.06 12.78
N LEU A 205 6.83 7.37 11.82
CA LEU A 205 7.56 8.65 11.81
C LEU A 205 6.62 9.83 11.68
N LEU A 206 5.61 9.72 10.82
CA LEU A 206 4.61 10.74 10.65
C LEU A 206 3.71 10.86 11.88
N LEU A 207 3.33 9.75 12.51
CA LEU A 207 2.58 9.76 13.77
C LEU A 207 3.37 10.48 14.87
N LEU A 208 4.67 10.21 14.98
CA LEU A 208 5.55 10.89 15.92
C LEU A 208 5.65 12.39 15.64
N ALA A 209 5.69 12.79 14.36
CA ALA A 209 5.65 14.19 13.97
C ALA A 209 4.31 14.83 14.36
N VAL A 210 3.20 14.12 14.20
CA VAL A 210 1.85 14.61 14.51
C VAL A 210 1.66 14.92 16.00
N PHE A 211 2.26 14.16 16.91
CA PHE A 211 2.20 14.42 18.37
C PHE A 211 2.74 15.80 18.79
N THR A 212 3.44 16.51 17.91
CA THR A 212 3.87 17.89 18.17
C THR A 212 2.77 18.94 17.91
N PHE A 213 1.56 18.53 17.53
CA PHE A 213 0.49 19.44 17.10
C PHE A 213 -0.85 19.20 17.82
N PRO A 214 -1.61 20.27 18.12
CA PRO A 214 -2.80 20.20 18.98
C PRO A 214 -4.10 19.68 18.32
N ASP A 215 -4.17 19.57 16.99
CA ASP A 215 -5.36 19.11 16.26
C ASP A 215 -5.15 17.69 15.68
N GLU A 216 -5.63 16.67 16.40
CA GLU A 216 -5.28 15.25 16.15
C GLU A 216 -6.10 14.58 15.01
N GLY A 217 -7.33 15.03 14.76
CA GLY A 217 -8.29 14.32 13.91
C GLY A 217 -7.91 14.23 12.42
N SER A 218 -7.54 15.36 11.81
CA SER A 218 -7.15 15.45 10.39
C SER A 218 -5.84 14.72 10.09
N ALA A 219 -4.96 14.65 11.09
CA ALA A 219 -3.65 14.10 10.94
C ALA A 219 -3.70 12.58 10.79
N VAL A 220 -4.40 11.87 11.68
CA VAL A 220 -4.52 10.41 11.64
C VAL A 220 -5.05 9.92 10.28
N GLU A 221 -6.08 10.57 9.75
CA GLU A 221 -6.64 10.22 8.44
C GLU A 221 -5.65 10.44 7.29
N ALA A 222 -4.98 11.60 7.28
CA ALA A 222 -3.94 11.89 6.28
C ALA A 222 -2.77 10.89 6.36
N LEU A 223 -2.39 10.47 7.57
CA LEU A 223 -1.36 9.45 7.76
C LEU A 223 -1.81 8.09 7.23
N GLY A 224 -3.07 7.72 7.47
CA GLY A 224 -3.68 6.51 6.92
C GLY A 224 -3.65 6.50 5.38
N ALA A 225 -3.97 7.63 4.76
CA ALA A 225 -3.90 7.80 3.31
C ALA A 225 -2.47 7.66 2.76
N VAL A 226 -1.48 8.30 3.38
CA VAL A 226 -0.06 8.19 2.99
C VAL A 226 0.43 6.74 3.14
N SER A 227 0.14 6.09 4.27
CA SER A 227 0.48 4.70 4.54
C SER A 227 -0.08 3.75 3.48
N SER A 228 -1.35 3.95 3.12
CA SER A 228 -2.05 3.15 2.12
C SER A 228 -1.47 3.35 0.72
N ALA A 229 -1.16 4.60 0.34
CA ALA A 229 -0.51 4.89 -0.93
C ALA A 229 0.87 4.22 -1.03
N LEU A 230 1.69 4.29 0.03
CA LEU A 230 3.01 3.63 0.07
C LEU A 230 2.88 2.10 0.00
N SER A 231 1.91 1.52 0.72
CA SER A 231 1.62 0.09 0.68
C SER A 231 1.22 -0.36 -0.73
N MET A 232 0.36 0.40 -1.41
CA MET A 232 -0.02 0.14 -2.80
C MET A 232 1.17 0.24 -3.76
N ILE A 233 2.06 1.22 -3.57
CA ILE A 233 3.31 1.32 -4.35
C ILE A 233 4.14 0.06 -4.17
N TRP A 234 4.37 -0.37 -2.93
CA TRP A 234 5.16 -1.56 -2.64
C TRP A 234 4.54 -2.83 -3.26
N LEU A 235 3.22 -3.02 -3.15
CA LEU A 235 2.52 -4.16 -3.73
C LEU A 235 2.61 -4.18 -5.26
N ALA A 236 2.33 -3.04 -5.91
CA ALA A 236 2.37 -2.92 -7.36
C ALA A 236 3.79 -3.11 -7.90
N ARG A 237 4.79 -2.52 -7.24
CA ARG A 237 6.19 -2.70 -7.64
C ARG A 237 6.67 -4.12 -7.41
N SER A 238 6.25 -4.78 -6.33
CA SER A 238 6.51 -6.21 -6.13
C SER A 238 5.93 -7.04 -7.29
N ALA A 239 4.73 -6.71 -7.78
CA ALA A 239 4.15 -7.35 -8.95
C ALA A 239 4.92 -7.03 -10.25
N HIS A 240 5.47 -5.81 -10.37
CA HIS A 240 6.28 -5.36 -11.51
C HIS A 240 7.68 -5.98 -11.54
N ASP A 241 8.28 -6.27 -10.40
CA ASP A 241 9.58 -6.92 -10.33
C ASP A 241 9.44 -8.41 -10.66
N LEU A 242 8.41 -9.07 -10.14
CA LEU A 242 8.01 -10.40 -10.62
C LEU A 242 7.68 -10.39 -12.13
N ALA A 243 7.30 -9.21 -12.64
CA ALA A 243 7.15 -8.73 -14.02
C ALA A 243 8.39 -8.77 -14.93
N ALA A 244 9.55 -8.49 -14.35
CA ALA A 244 10.73 -8.08 -15.09
C ALA A 244 11.49 -9.29 -15.68
N PRO A 245 12.13 -9.13 -16.86
CA PRO A 245 13.08 -10.11 -17.36
C PRO A 245 14.23 -10.31 -16.37
N ARG A 246 14.66 -11.56 -16.17
CA ARG A 246 15.84 -11.84 -15.34
C ARG A 246 17.08 -11.32 -16.06
N HIS A 247 17.96 -10.63 -15.32
CA HIS A 247 19.30 -10.34 -15.82
C HIS A 247 20.07 -11.66 -15.79
N GLN A 248 20.14 -12.37 -16.93
CA GLN A 248 21.11 -13.45 -17.05
C GLN A 248 22.51 -12.82 -17.01
N PRO A 249 23.41 -13.29 -16.13
CA PRO A 249 24.81 -12.91 -16.22
C PRO A 249 25.29 -13.21 -17.63
N ALA A 250 25.89 -12.22 -18.30
CA ALA A 250 26.49 -12.42 -19.61
C ALA A 250 27.44 -13.63 -19.49
N ALA A 251 27.23 -14.64 -20.35
CA ALA A 251 28.11 -15.79 -20.41
C ALA A 251 29.54 -15.27 -20.53
N GLN A 252 30.37 -15.56 -19.52
CA GLN A 252 31.79 -15.20 -19.58
C GLN A 252 32.36 -15.83 -20.86
N PRO A 253 33.03 -15.05 -21.73
CA PRO A 253 33.72 -15.64 -22.87
C PRO A 253 34.68 -16.69 -22.32
N ALA A 254 34.51 -17.94 -22.75
CA ALA A 254 35.48 -18.98 -22.48
C ALA A 254 36.83 -18.48 -23.01
N LEU A 255 37.72 -18.07 -22.11
CA LEU A 255 39.11 -17.80 -22.44
C LEU A 255 39.69 -19.13 -22.90
N GLY A 256 39.81 -19.26 -24.22
CA GLY A 256 40.39 -20.42 -24.87
C GLY A 256 41.80 -20.67 -24.32
N SER A 257 42.01 -21.92 -23.92
CA SER A 257 43.29 -22.56 -23.65
C SER A 257 44.20 -22.56 -24.87
#